data_AF-A0AAU4M4R2-F1
#
_entry.id   AF-A0AAU4M4R2-F1
#
_cell.length_a   1.000
_cell.length_b   1.000
_cell.length_c   1.000
_cell.angle_alpha   90.00
_cell.angle_beta   90.00
_cell.angle_gamma   90.00
#
_symmetry.space_group_name_H-M   'P 1'
#
loop_
_entity.id
_entity.type
_entity.pdbx_description
1 polymer ?
#
loop_
_entity_poly.entity_id
_entity_poly.type
_entity_poly.pdbx_seq_one_letter_code
_entity_poly.pdbx_strand_id
1 'polypeptide(L)'
;MGASGQGSLLRDERTAAPAAVPPFHAAAPLPAAVTGRARRLEVLLGDPCDQTNPYGHHALALPGGLRRLPALSGIVESEIRPAGKGGHFVGGDFLVAALRPLFRRDLALGHAAVTAALFADDGPDGPLPDRTVELARLVGPAALSAAAGTALRAAVRAVAEGERRAPGLSRWRASLARSFADLVACESLTAVALRSLSRSPGTGRALRAAAGCVVPALAAEILDEAVLTLGECGHEPDSAALRWCVKTAAEVSCVREATGTADCRAELVRGLPSSAGSGGGRVAAHLAAARRDADAGGAVPPVNWEAELHRVLDAAATRGDSGGAAGPVSGQARAAQRLLAERRLLTGPDRTVVRSEAVAAERYAQLITVCVVLAVRRDAVRYGGSRFLASGVWAALALARAVQRLGLPPVGPFDEAQAGVEAELDKRDRLGADSDLHATRILW
;
A
#
# COMPACT_ATOMS: atom_id res chain seq x y z
N MET A 1 -41.50 -51.10 29.81
CA MET A 1 -42.34 -50.93 28.60
C MET A 1 -42.54 -49.42 28.44
N GLY A 2 -41.85 -48.66 27.60
CA GLY A 2 -41.43 -48.94 26.24
C GLY A 2 -42.45 -48.32 25.27
N ALA A 3 -42.26 -47.06 24.87
CA ALA A 3 -42.68 -46.49 23.58
C ALA A 3 -42.21 -45.03 23.43
N SER A 4 -41.49 -44.78 22.34
CA SER A 4 -40.99 -43.51 21.82
C SER A 4 -42.05 -42.74 21.02
N GLY A 5 -41.83 -41.43 20.83
CA GLY A 5 -42.48 -40.60 19.79
C GLY A 5 -42.49 -39.11 20.16
N GLN A 6 -41.42 -38.36 19.84
CA GLN A 6 -41.31 -37.47 18.68
C GLN A 6 -42.10 -36.14 18.77
N GLY A 7 -41.38 -35.02 18.69
CA GLY A 7 -41.91 -33.80 18.07
C GLY A 7 -41.47 -32.47 18.69
N SER A 8 -40.67 -31.72 17.92
CA SER A 8 -40.55 -30.25 17.99
C SER A 8 -39.48 -29.64 18.92
N LEU A 9 -38.22 -29.98 18.68
CA LEU A 9 -37.14 -28.99 18.74
C LEU A 9 -37.13 -28.21 17.41
N LEU A 10 -37.97 -27.17 17.32
CA LEU A 10 -37.77 -26.10 16.33
C LEU A 10 -36.52 -25.34 16.77
N ARG A 11 -35.35 -25.85 16.35
CA ARG A 11 -34.14 -25.07 16.24
C ARG A 11 -34.46 -23.99 15.22
N ASP A 12 -34.61 -22.78 15.73
CA ASP A 12 -34.59 -21.54 14.98
C ASP A 12 -33.30 -21.54 14.14
N GLU A 13 -33.41 -22.03 12.89
CA GLU A 13 -32.45 -21.78 11.84
C GLU A 13 -32.44 -20.27 11.62
N ARG A 14 -31.70 -19.57 12.48
CA ARG A 14 -31.12 -18.28 12.15
C ARG A 14 -30.38 -18.52 10.84
N THR A 15 -31.03 -18.19 9.74
CA THR A 15 -30.44 -17.92 8.44
C THR A 15 -29.15 -17.17 8.69
N ALA A 16 -28.04 -17.92 8.68
CA ALA A 16 -26.72 -17.35 8.76
C ALA A 16 -26.60 -16.46 7.54
N ALA A 17 -26.64 -15.15 7.76
CA ALA A 17 -26.41 -14.19 6.68
C ALA A 17 -25.16 -14.65 5.93
N PRO A 18 -25.21 -14.77 4.59
CA PRO A 18 -24.06 -15.26 3.83
C PRO A 18 -22.85 -14.42 4.23
N ALA A 19 -21.75 -15.08 4.59
CA ALA A 19 -20.51 -14.42 4.98
C ALA A 19 -20.15 -13.43 3.86
N ALA A 20 -20.37 -12.14 4.13
CA ALA A 20 -20.21 -11.11 3.12
C ALA A 20 -18.74 -11.14 2.66
N VAL A 21 -18.53 -11.38 1.37
CA VAL A 21 -17.18 -11.36 0.78
C VAL A 21 -16.55 -10.02 1.13
N PRO A 22 -15.39 -10.00 1.82
CA PRO A 22 -14.80 -8.75 2.26
C PRO A 22 -14.49 -7.87 1.03
N PRO A 23 -14.67 -6.55 1.15
CA PRO A 23 -14.30 -5.62 0.09
C PRO A 23 -12.80 -5.74 -0.20
N PHE A 24 -12.40 -5.42 -1.43
CA PHE A 24 -11.02 -5.54 -1.88
C PHE A 24 -10.03 -4.65 -1.11
N HIS A 25 -10.51 -3.61 -0.42
CA HIS A 25 -9.70 -2.76 0.43
C HIS A 25 -9.60 -3.24 1.88
N ALA A 26 -10.21 -4.37 2.24
CA ALA A 26 -10.04 -4.97 3.54
C ALA A 26 -8.59 -5.48 3.72
N ALA A 27 -7.88 -4.98 4.73
CA ALA A 27 -6.55 -5.47 5.11
C ALA A 27 -6.64 -6.80 5.87
N ALA A 28 -7.23 -7.82 5.24
CA ALA A 28 -7.33 -9.16 5.80
C ALA A 28 -5.92 -9.76 6.03
N PRO A 29 -5.76 -10.67 7.01
CA PRO A 29 -4.52 -11.41 7.18
C PRO A 29 -4.11 -12.13 5.90
N LEU A 30 -2.80 -12.18 5.63
CA LEU A 30 -2.28 -12.97 4.51
C LEU A 30 -2.56 -14.47 4.75
N PRO A 31 -2.89 -15.23 3.69
CA PRO A 31 -2.98 -16.69 3.80
C PRO A 31 -1.67 -17.30 4.29
N ALA A 32 -1.75 -18.29 5.18
CA ALA A 32 -0.57 -18.95 5.75
C ALA A 32 0.38 -19.52 4.67
N ALA A 33 -0.16 -19.95 3.51
CA ALA A 33 0.64 -20.40 2.38
C ALA A 33 1.52 -19.28 1.81
N VAL A 34 1.02 -18.05 1.69
CA VAL A 34 1.78 -16.89 1.19
C VAL A 34 2.89 -16.54 2.18
N THR A 35 2.57 -16.45 3.47
CA THR A 35 3.57 -16.21 4.53
C THR A 35 4.61 -17.33 4.59
N GLY A 36 4.20 -18.59 4.38
CA GLY A 36 5.11 -19.74 4.34
C GLY A 36 6.10 -19.66 3.17
N ARG A 37 5.65 -19.23 1.98
CA ARG A 37 6.53 -19.04 0.81
C ARG A 37 7.47 -17.84 0.98
N ALA A 38 6.98 -16.71 1.50
CA ALA A 38 7.84 -15.60 1.88
C ALA A 38 8.91 -16.04 2.88
N ARG A 39 8.54 -16.80 3.91
CA ARG A 39 9.49 -17.34 4.89
C ARG A 39 10.51 -18.29 4.27
N ARG A 40 10.10 -19.13 3.30
CA ARG A 40 11.03 -20.00 2.58
C ARG A 40 12.03 -19.19 1.75
N LEU A 41 11.57 -18.16 1.06
CA LEU A 41 12.43 -17.26 0.30
C LEU A 41 13.40 -16.50 1.22
N GLU A 42 12.94 -16.06 2.40
CA GLU A 42 13.76 -15.47 3.45
C GLU A 42 14.93 -16.40 3.84
N VAL A 43 14.64 -17.68 4.12
CA VAL A 43 15.67 -18.68 4.44
C VAL A 43 16.66 -18.87 3.30
N LEU A 44 16.19 -18.91 2.04
CA LEU A 44 17.05 -19.07 0.87
C LEU A 44 17.96 -17.86 0.64
N LEU A 45 17.47 -16.65 0.93
CA LEU A 45 18.24 -15.42 0.82
C LEU A 45 19.25 -15.26 1.97
N GLY A 46 19.13 -16.02 3.06
CA GLY A 46 20.05 -16.00 4.20
C GLY A 46 20.09 -14.66 4.96
N ASP A 47 20.98 -14.54 5.94
CA ASP A 47 21.16 -13.31 6.73
C ASP A 47 21.69 -12.16 5.85
N PRO A 48 21.00 -11.01 5.74
CA PRO A 48 21.49 -9.85 4.98
C PRO A 48 22.78 -9.24 5.50
N CYS A 49 23.10 -9.42 6.78
CA CYS A 49 24.25 -8.84 7.43
C CYS A 49 25.50 -9.74 7.34
N ASP A 50 25.33 -11.01 6.96
CA ASP A 50 26.45 -11.92 6.73
C ASP A 50 27.26 -11.48 5.51
N GLN A 51 28.54 -11.19 5.73
CA GLN A 51 29.48 -10.72 4.70
C GLN A 51 29.80 -11.78 3.66
N THR A 52 29.62 -13.06 4.00
CA THR A 52 29.86 -14.20 3.10
C THR A 52 28.62 -14.55 2.28
N ASN A 53 27.45 -14.03 2.66
CA ASN A 53 26.20 -14.31 1.97
C ASN A 53 26.21 -13.69 0.56
N PRO A 54 26.06 -14.49 -0.51
CA PRO A 54 26.03 -13.96 -1.86
C PRO A 54 24.84 -13.05 -2.17
N TYR A 55 23.80 -13.12 -1.34
CA TYR A 55 22.64 -12.23 -1.38
C TYR A 55 22.65 -11.22 -0.23
N GLY A 56 23.75 -11.09 0.53
CA GLY A 56 23.87 -10.13 1.63
C GLY A 56 24.00 -8.69 1.13
N HIS A 57 23.71 -7.71 2.00
CA HIS A 57 23.81 -6.29 1.67
C HIS A 57 25.24 -5.91 1.22
N HIS A 58 26.26 -6.55 1.79
CA HIS A 58 27.65 -6.34 1.40
C HIS A 58 27.92 -6.77 -0.05
N ALA A 59 27.50 -7.98 -0.43
CA ALA A 59 27.73 -8.52 -1.77
C ALA A 59 26.95 -7.75 -2.84
N LEU A 60 25.72 -7.32 -2.52
CA LEU A 60 24.85 -6.61 -3.46
C LEU A 60 25.19 -5.13 -3.59
N ALA A 61 25.92 -4.53 -2.64
CA ALA A 61 26.44 -3.18 -2.74
C ALA A 61 27.56 -3.02 -3.80
N LEU A 62 28.20 -4.11 -4.21
CA LEU A 62 29.30 -4.09 -5.18
C LEU A 62 28.79 -4.00 -6.64
N PRO A 63 29.53 -3.32 -7.55
CA PRO A 63 29.22 -3.31 -8.98
C PRO A 63 29.08 -4.73 -9.55
N GLY A 64 27.96 -5.03 -10.19
CA GLY A 64 27.69 -6.34 -10.80
C GLY A 64 26.88 -7.34 -9.95
N GLY A 65 26.44 -6.96 -8.74
CA GLY A 65 25.55 -7.79 -7.90
C GLY A 65 24.27 -8.27 -8.61
N LEU A 66 23.79 -7.50 -9.60
CA LEU A 66 22.63 -7.82 -10.44
C LEU A 66 22.78 -9.10 -11.29
N ARG A 67 24.01 -9.60 -11.52
CA ARG A 67 24.25 -10.83 -12.31
C ARG A 67 23.87 -12.12 -11.57
N ARG A 68 23.37 -12.04 -10.32
CA ARG A 68 23.03 -13.21 -9.47
C ARG A 68 21.56 -13.68 -9.56
N LEU A 69 20.82 -13.16 -10.53
CA LEU A 69 19.43 -13.55 -10.86
C LEU A 69 19.20 -15.06 -11.14
N PRO A 70 20.12 -15.86 -11.74
CA PRO A 70 19.77 -17.21 -12.22
C PRO A 70 19.31 -18.19 -11.14
N ALA A 71 19.75 -18.01 -9.89
CA ALA A 71 19.36 -18.91 -8.79
C ALA A 71 17.94 -18.65 -8.25
N LEU A 72 17.37 -17.47 -8.55
CA LEU A 72 16.05 -17.06 -8.07
C LEU A 72 14.97 -17.15 -9.14
N SER A 73 15.34 -17.37 -10.41
CA SER A 73 14.41 -17.35 -11.54
C SER A 73 13.28 -18.36 -11.38
N GLY A 74 13.60 -19.62 -11.05
CA GLY A 74 12.58 -20.67 -10.86
C GLY A 74 11.60 -20.39 -9.71
N ILE A 75 12.01 -19.63 -8.69
CA ILE A 75 11.11 -19.22 -7.59
C ILE A 75 10.17 -18.12 -8.08
N VAL A 76 10.71 -17.09 -8.73
CA VAL A 76 9.93 -15.97 -9.26
C VAL A 76 8.93 -16.46 -10.32
N GLU A 77 9.37 -17.33 -11.22
CA GLU A 77 8.52 -17.97 -12.24
C GLU A 77 7.37 -18.76 -11.61
N SER A 78 7.62 -19.50 -10.52
CA SER A 78 6.58 -20.26 -9.82
C SER A 78 5.50 -19.37 -9.20
N GLU A 79 5.87 -18.18 -8.71
CA GLU A 79 4.92 -17.24 -8.13
C GLU A 79 4.08 -16.52 -9.18
N ILE A 80 4.62 -16.31 -10.38
CA ILE A 80 3.91 -15.66 -11.50
C ILE A 80 3.02 -16.65 -12.26
N ARG A 81 3.41 -17.93 -12.32
CA ARG A 81 2.63 -18.97 -12.99
C ARG A 81 1.25 -19.16 -12.32
N PRO A 82 0.15 -19.26 -13.08
CA PRO A 82 -1.18 -19.50 -12.53
C PRO A 82 -1.26 -20.77 -11.65
N ALA A 83 -2.00 -20.70 -10.55
CA ALA A 83 -2.15 -21.84 -9.63
C ALA A 83 -2.69 -23.12 -10.30
N GLY A 84 -3.59 -22.98 -11.28
CA GLY A 84 -4.12 -24.11 -12.07
C GLY A 84 -3.15 -24.71 -13.09
N LYS A 85 -2.00 -24.06 -13.33
CA LYS A 85 -0.94 -24.51 -14.24
C LYS A 85 0.34 -24.91 -13.49
N GLY A 86 0.23 -25.28 -12.22
CA GLY A 86 1.38 -25.71 -11.40
C GLY A 86 2.23 -24.56 -10.84
N GLY A 87 1.67 -23.34 -10.75
CA GLY A 87 2.28 -22.20 -10.07
C GLY A 87 1.54 -21.79 -8.79
N HIS A 88 1.71 -20.53 -8.38
CA HIS A 88 1.12 -19.97 -7.16
C HIS A 88 0.34 -18.67 -7.38
N PHE A 89 0.27 -18.16 -8.61
CA PHE A 89 -0.42 -16.91 -8.90
C PHE A 89 -1.92 -17.06 -8.72
N VAL A 90 -2.45 -16.32 -7.73
CA VAL A 90 -3.89 -16.19 -7.42
C VAL A 90 -4.32 -14.72 -7.32
N GLY A 91 -3.37 -13.79 -7.30
CA GLY A 91 -3.59 -12.35 -7.19
C GLY A 91 -2.28 -11.59 -7.05
N GLY A 92 -2.25 -10.35 -7.54
CA GLY A 92 -1.05 -9.52 -7.52
C GLY A 92 -0.57 -9.17 -6.11
N ASP A 93 -1.48 -8.99 -5.16
CA ASP A 93 -1.17 -8.71 -3.76
C ASP A 93 -0.50 -9.91 -3.07
N PHE A 94 -0.96 -11.12 -3.37
CA PHE A 94 -0.34 -12.35 -2.86
C PHE A 94 1.03 -12.62 -3.49
N LEU A 95 1.19 -12.35 -4.79
CA LEU A 95 2.48 -12.42 -5.50
C LEU A 95 3.51 -11.52 -4.83
N VAL A 96 3.20 -10.22 -4.67
CA VAL A 96 4.18 -9.28 -4.08
C VAL A 96 4.44 -9.56 -2.60
N ALA A 97 3.46 -10.10 -1.86
CA ALA A 97 3.64 -10.51 -0.48
C ALA A 97 4.58 -11.73 -0.36
N ALA A 98 4.46 -12.72 -1.27
CA ALA A 98 5.35 -13.87 -1.32
C ALA A 98 6.79 -13.47 -1.69
N LEU A 99 6.94 -12.51 -2.61
CA LEU A 99 8.24 -12.01 -3.10
C LEU A 99 8.81 -10.85 -2.26
N ARG A 100 8.11 -10.43 -1.20
CA ARG A 100 8.54 -9.36 -0.29
C ARG A 100 9.99 -9.50 0.21
N PRO A 101 10.48 -10.67 0.64
CA PRO A 101 11.90 -10.88 0.97
C PRO A 101 12.89 -10.40 -0.09
N LEU A 102 12.59 -10.66 -1.36
CA LEU A 102 13.45 -10.29 -2.48
C LEU A 102 13.49 -8.77 -2.66
N PHE A 103 12.33 -8.11 -2.61
CA PHE A 103 12.25 -6.65 -2.70
C PHE A 103 12.92 -5.94 -1.51
N ARG A 104 12.80 -6.50 -0.31
CA ARG A 104 13.51 -6.00 0.88
C ARG A 104 15.01 -6.13 0.74
N ARG A 105 15.48 -7.15 0.01
CA ARG A 105 16.91 -7.42 -0.10
C ARG A 105 17.60 -6.42 -1.00
N ASP A 106 17.02 -6.20 -2.18
CA ASP A 106 17.60 -5.35 -3.20
C ASP A 106 16.51 -4.87 -4.16
N LEU A 107 16.33 -3.55 -4.22
CA LEU A 107 15.26 -2.90 -4.95
C LEU A 107 15.37 -3.17 -6.45
N ALA A 108 16.53 -2.87 -7.05
CA ALA A 108 16.74 -3.07 -8.48
C ALA A 108 16.68 -4.55 -8.89
N LEU A 109 17.35 -5.44 -8.15
CA LEU A 109 17.35 -6.88 -8.42
C LEU A 109 15.94 -7.46 -8.35
N GLY A 110 15.22 -7.18 -7.27
CA GLY A 110 13.88 -7.73 -7.07
C GLY A 110 12.89 -7.22 -8.10
N HIS A 111 12.91 -5.93 -8.38
CA HIS A 111 12.07 -5.34 -9.43
C HIS A 111 12.38 -5.93 -10.82
N ALA A 112 13.67 -5.99 -11.19
CA ALA A 112 14.10 -6.53 -12.48
C ALA A 112 13.76 -8.01 -12.64
N ALA A 113 13.97 -8.84 -11.61
CA ALA A 113 13.67 -10.27 -11.63
C ALA A 113 12.20 -10.54 -11.96
N VAL A 114 11.29 -9.85 -11.26
CA VAL A 114 9.85 -10.03 -11.43
C VAL A 114 9.39 -9.47 -12.77
N THR A 115 9.90 -8.30 -13.16
CA THR A 115 9.55 -7.68 -14.45
C THR A 115 10.00 -8.54 -15.62
N ALA A 116 11.24 -9.07 -15.58
CA ALA A 116 11.75 -9.96 -16.62
C ALA A 116 10.91 -11.25 -16.73
N ALA A 117 10.57 -11.87 -15.60
CA ALA A 117 9.75 -13.08 -15.60
C ALA A 117 8.30 -12.81 -16.06
N LEU A 118 7.75 -11.60 -15.81
CA LEU A 118 6.45 -11.17 -16.34
C LEU A 118 6.45 -10.92 -17.85
N PHE A 119 7.59 -10.82 -18.51
CA PHE A 119 7.68 -10.63 -19.95
C PHE A 119 8.48 -11.73 -20.66
N ALA A 120 8.75 -12.83 -19.95
CA ALA A 120 9.37 -14.01 -20.53
C ALA A 120 8.40 -14.66 -21.54
N ASP A 121 8.92 -15.02 -22.71
CA ASP A 121 8.16 -15.54 -23.84
C ASP A 121 7.95 -17.06 -23.67
N ASP A 122 6.95 -17.44 -22.87
CA ASP A 122 6.71 -18.84 -22.49
C ASP A 122 5.60 -19.49 -23.35
N GLY A 123 5.62 -19.33 -24.68
CA GLY A 123 4.71 -20.04 -25.59
C GLY A 123 3.20 -19.88 -25.28
N PRO A 124 2.31 -20.70 -25.90
CA PRO A 124 0.86 -20.58 -25.75
C PRO A 124 0.33 -20.95 -24.34
N ASP A 125 1.16 -21.59 -23.51
CA ASP A 125 0.82 -22.00 -22.14
C ASP A 125 1.41 -21.10 -21.04
N GLY A 126 2.04 -19.99 -21.43
CA GLY A 126 2.84 -19.12 -20.57
C GLY A 126 2.14 -18.53 -19.34
N PRO A 127 2.91 -17.96 -18.39
CA PRO A 127 2.48 -17.61 -17.04
C PRO A 127 1.69 -16.29 -16.96
N LEU A 128 1.35 -15.68 -18.10
CA LEU A 128 0.96 -14.28 -18.16
C LEU A 128 -0.50 -14.04 -17.77
N PRO A 129 -0.78 -13.16 -16.79
CA PRO A 129 -2.11 -12.67 -16.53
C PRO A 129 -2.65 -11.84 -17.70
N ASP A 130 -3.96 -11.82 -17.91
CA ASP A 130 -4.64 -10.93 -18.87
C ASP A 130 -4.23 -9.44 -18.70
N ARG A 131 -3.72 -9.07 -17.52
CA ARG A 131 -3.30 -7.71 -17.14
C ARG A 131 -1.80 -7.59 -16.83
N THR A 132 -0.95 -8.34 -17.52
CA THR A 132 0.51 -8.38 -17.30
C THR A 132 1.15 -6.99 -17.21
N VAL A 133 0.86 -6.08 -18.15
CA VAL A 133 1.44 -4.73 -18.16
C VAL A 133 1.01 -3.92 -16.92
N GLU A 134 -0.26 -4.02 -16.52
CA GLU A 134 -0.75 -3.31 -15.33
C GLU A 134 -0.19 -3.90 -14.04
N LEU A 135 0.03 -5.22 -14.00
CA LEU A 135 0.72 -5.89 -12.90
C LEU A 135 2.18 -5.46 -12.82
N ALA A 136 2.91 -5.46 -13.93
CA ALA A 136 4.31 -5.05 -14.00
C ALA A 136 4.50 -3.60 -13.48
N ARG A 137 3.61 -2.68 -13.86
CA ARG A 137 3.61 -1.30 -13.35
C ARG A 137 3.38 -1.21 -11.83
N LEU A 138 2.75 -2.19 -11.19
CA LEU A 138 2.55 -2.22 -9.74
C LEU A 138 3.66 -2.94 -8.97
N VAL A 139 4.56 -3.64 -9.66
CA VAL A 139 5.75 -4.26 -9.04
C VAL A 139 6.68 -3.17 -8.48
N GLY A 140 6.89 -2.07 -9.21
CA GLY A 140 7.69 -0.93 -8.76
C GLY A 140 7.22 -0.35 -7.41
N PRO A 141 5.97 0.11 -7.28
CA PRO A 141 5.39 0.56 -6.01
C PRO A 141 5.52 -0.46 -4.86
N ALA A 142 5.30 -1.75 -5.13
CA ALA A 142 5.45 -2.79 -4.12
C ALA A 142 6.91 -2.96 -3.66
N ALA A 143 7.85 -2.97 -4.60
CA ALA A 143 9.26 -3.11 -4.32
C ALA A 143 9.82 -1.90 -3.56
N LEU A 144 9.43 -0.69 -3.96
CA LEU A 144 9.78 0.57 -3.31
C LEU A 144 9.28 0.63 -1.86
N SER A 145 8.04 0.18 -1.61
CA SER A 145 7.49 0.15 -0.25
C SER A 145 8.23 -0.86 0.64
N ALA A 146 8.59 -2.04 0.11
CA ALA A 146 9.40 -3.03 0.82
C ALA A 146 10.82 -2.51 1.15
N ALA A 147 11.46 -1.82 0.21
CA ALA A 147 12.77 -1.21 0.39
C ALA A 147 12.72 -0.07 1.42
N ALA A 148 11.77 0.86 1.29
CA ALA A 148 11.55 1.94 2.25
C ALA A 148 11.26 1.42 3.67
N GLY A 149 10.47 0.34 3.81
CA GLY A 149 10.25 -0.32 5.09
C GLY A 149 11.51 -0.89 5.73
N THR A 150 12.44 -1.40 4.91
CA THR A 150 13.73 -1.91 5.38
C THR A 150 14.65 -0.79 5.85
N ALA A 151 14.72 0.31 5.10
CA ALA A 151 15.46 1.51 5.50
C ALA A 151 14.91 2.13 6.80
N LEU A 152 13.58 2.23 6.90
CA LEU A 152 12.90 2.73 8.09
C LEU A 152 13.22 1.89 9.34
N ARG A 153 13.20 0.55 9.24
CA ARG A 153 13.59 -0.30 10.37
C ARG A 153 15.06 -0.09 10.77
N ALA A 154 15.97 0.03 9.80
CA ALA A 154 17.36 0.30 10.09
C ALA A 154 17.53 1.63 10.85
N ALA A 155 16.82 2.69 10.44
CA ALA A 155 16.83 3.98 11.11
C ALA A 155 16.21 3.92 12.52
N VAL A 156 15.06 3.25 12.69
CA VAL A 156 14.41 3.06 14.01
C VAL A 156 15.35 2.34 14.97
N ARG A 157 15.99 1.25 14.52
CA ARG A 157 16.94 0.49 15.31
C ARG A 157 18.17 1.31 15.69
N ALA A 158 18.72 2.08 14.74
CA ALA A 158 19.86 2.96 15.00
C ALA A 158 19.53 4.04 16.06
N VAL A 159 18.36 4.65 15.98
CA VAL A 159 17.88 5.62 16.98
C VAL A 159 17.72 4.93 18.34
N ALA A 160 17.03 3.79 18.41
CA ALA A 160 16.82 3.06 19.65
C ALA A 160 18.13 2.59 20.32
N GLU A 161 19.15 2.26 19.53
CA GLU A 161 20.48 1.90 20.02
C GLU A 161 21.32 3.12 20.44
N GLY A 162 21.21 4.22 19.69
CA GLY A 162 21.98 5.44 19.88
C GLY A 162 21.50 6.34 21.02
N GLU A 163 20.19 6.36 21.30
CA GLU A 163 19.61 7.21 22.34
C GLU A 163 20.13 6.96 23.74
N ARG A 164 20.58 5.72 24.02
CA ARG A 164 21.25 5.40 25.29
C ARG A 164 22.53 6.22 25.49
N ARG A 165 23.16 6.66 24.41
CA ARG A 165 24.40 7.44 24.38
C ARG A 165 24.16 8.92 24.17
N ALA A 166 23.17 9.27 23.35
CA ALA A 166 22.84 10.64 22.97
C ALA A 166 21.31 10.88 23.06
N PRO A 167 20.80 11.43 24.17
CA PRO A 167 19.36 11.67 24.37
C PRO A 167 18.72 12.55 23.30
N GLY A 168 19.51 13.40 22.63
CA GLY A 168 19.04 14.29 21.56
C GLY A 168 18.59 13.58 20.28
N LEU A 169 18.85 12.27 20.14
CA LEU A 169 18.38 11.46 19.01
C LEU A 169 16.87 11.17 19.07
N SER A 170 16.24 11.36 20.23
CA SER A 170 14.78 11.17 20.40
C SER A 170 13.93 12.07 19.51
N ARG A 171 14.50 13.19 19.03
CA ARG A 171 13.86 14.07 18.03
C ARG A 171 13.47 13.33 16.74
N TRP A 172 14.22 12.28 16.38
CA TRP A 172 14.00 11.51 15.15
C TRP A 172 12.79 10.59 15.25
N ARG A 173 12.37 10.17 16.46
CA ARG A 173 11.19 9.30 16.65
C ARG A 173 9.94 9.86 15.99
N ALA A 174 9.67 11.15 16.22
CA ALA A 174 8.54 11.85 15.63
C ALA A 174 8.58 11.84 14.10
N SER A 175 9.77 11.98 13.53
CA SER A 175 9.96 11.97 12.08
C SER A 175 9.78 10.58 11.48
N LEU A 176 10.41 9.56 12.08
CA LEU A 176 10.27 8.17 11.67
C LEU A 176 8.82 7.67 11.82
N ALA A 177 8.07 8.12 12.82
CA ALA A 177 6.64 7.83 12.95
C ALA A 177 5.82 8.41 11.79
N ARG A 178 6.13 9.63 11.33
CA ARG A 178 5.49 10.21 10.14
C ARG A 178 5.84 9.42 8.88
N SER A 179 7.12 9.08 8.69
CA SER A 179 7.59 8.23 7.59
C SER A 179 6.93 6.85 7.60
N PHE A 180 6.68 6.28 8.78
CA PHE A 180 5.95 5.02 8.91
C PHE A 180 4.48 5.14 8.53
N ALA A 181 3.79 6.22 8.93
CA ALA A 181 2.42 6.45 8.49
C ALA A 181 2.32 6.63 6.96
N ASP A 182 3.30 7.32 6.36
CA ASP A 182 3.43 7.46 4.91
C ASP A 182 3.67 6.10 4.23
N LEU A 183 4.54 5.27 4.80
CA LEU A 183 4.78 3.91 4.32
C LEU A 183 3.52 3.04 4.37
N VAL A 184 2.77 3.06 5.48
CA VAL A 184 1.52 2.29 5.61
C VAL A 184 0.47 2.80 4.61
N ALA A 185 0.46 4.08 4.28
CA ALA A 185 -0.37 4.63 3.21
C ALA A 185 0.05 4.12 1.81
N CYS A 186 1.36 4.04 1.52
CA CYS A 186 1.90 3.43 0.30
C CYS A 186 1.53 1.95 0.18
N GLU A 187 1.69 1.17 1.25
CA GLU A 187 1.31 -0.25 1.30
C GLU A 187 -0.19 -0.44 1.08
N SER A 188 -1.01 0.41 1.72
CA SER A 188 -2.46 0.40 1.55
C SER A 188 -2.85 0.68 0.11
N LEU A 189 -2.30 1.74 -0.50
CA LEU A 189 -2.57 2.11 -1.89
C LEU A 189 -2.14 1.00 -2.86
N THR A 190 -0.94 0.46 -2.68
CA THR A 190 -0.38 -0.59 -3.54
C THR A 190 -1.19 -1.88 -3.44
N ALA A 191 -1.53 -2.33 -2.22
CA ALA A 191 -2.35 -3.53 -2.02
C ALA A 191 -3.74 -3.38 -2.64
N VAL A 192 -4.39 -2.23 -2.47
CA VAL A 192 -5.70 -1.94 -3.05
C VAL A 192 -5.63 -1.85 -4.58
N ALA A 193 -4.58 -1.24 -5.13
CA ALA A 193 -4.33 -1.19 -6.57
C ALA A 193 -4.10 -2.58 -7.16
N LEU A 194 -3.31 -3.44 -6.50
CA LEU A 194 -3.06 -4.83 -6.93
C LEU A 194 -4.34 -5.66 -6.92
N ARG A 195 -5.15 -5.56 -5.86
CA ARG A 195 -6.45 -6.28 -5.79
C ARG A 195 -7.48 -5.76 -6.78
N SER A 196 -7.32 -4.53 -7.27
CA SER A 196 -8.18 -3.98 -8.33
C SER A 196 -8.00 -4.71 -9.67
N LEU A 197 -6.86 -5.38 -9.89
CA LEU A 197 -6.59 -6.16 -11.11
C LEU A 197 -7.48 -7.40 -11.23
N SER A 198 -7.89 -7.98 -10.09
CA SER A 198 -8.76 -9.16 -10.06
C SER A 198 -10.26 -8.81 -10.26
N ARG A 199 -10.58 -7.56 -10.62
CA ARG A 199 -11.95 -7.07 -10.84
C ARG A 199 -12.18 -6.80 -12.34
N SER A 200 -13.44 -6.54 -12.71
CA SER A 200 -13.84 -6.34 -14.10
C SER A 200 -12.96 -5.32 -14.84
N PRO A 201 -12.59 -5.61 -16.11
CA PRO A 201 -11.86 -4.72 -16.99
C PRO A 201 -12.31 -3.25 -16.91
N GLY A 202 -11.36 -2.33 -16.69
CA GLY A 202 -11.63 -0.88 -16.61
C GLY A 202 -11.86 -0.33 -15.19
N THR A 203 -12.04 -1.20 -14.19
CA THR A 203 -12.15 -0.79 -12.79
C THR A 203 -10.77 -0.51 -12.19
N GLY A 204 -10.64 0.53 -11.36
CA GLY A 204 -9.42 0.80 -10.59
C GLY A 204 -8.24 1.45 -11.33
N ARG A 205 -8.41 1.93 -12.58
CA ARG A 205 -7.31 2.57 -13.33
C ARG A 205 -6.69 3.74 -12.57
N ALA A 206 -7.50 4.65 -12.02
CA ALA A 206 -6.99 5.77 -11.24
C ALA A 206 -6.32 5.34 -9.91
N LEU A 207 -6.71 4.21 -9.30
CA LEU A 207 -5.97 3.64 -8.16
C LEU A 207 -4.56 3.21 -8.56
N ARG A 208 -4.44 2.50 -9.68
CA ARG A 208 -3.16 2.02 -10.19
C ARG A 208 -2.25 3.17 -10.60
N ALA A 209 -2.81 4.16 -11.29
CA ALA A 209 -2.09 5.38 -11.64
C ALA A 209 -1.68 6.19 -10.40
N ALA A 210 -2.54 6.31 -9.40
CA ALA A 210 -2.19 6.95 -8.13
C ALA A 210 -1.05 6.21 -7.41
N ALA A 211 -1.05 4.87 -7.40
CA ALA A 211 0.04 4.07 -6.84
C ALA A 211 1.36 4.35 -7.57
N GLY A 212 1.35 4.36 -8.91
CA GLY A 212 2.53 4.67 -9.72
C GLY A 212 3.06 6.10 -9.56
N CYS A 213 2.22 7.06 -9.16
CA CYS A 213 2.64 8.45 -8.93
C CYS A 213 3.09 8.71 -7.48
N VAL A 214 2.31 8.27 -6.50
CA VAL A 214 2.50 8.64 -5.08
C VAL A 214 3.58 7.80 -4.43
N VAL A 215 3.59 6.49 -4.67
CA VAL A 215 4.48 5.57 -3.93
C VAL A 215 5.97 5.85 -4.20
N PRO A 216 6.42 6.06 -5.46
CA PRO A 216 7.83 6.40 -5.68
C PRO A 216 8.27 7.72 -5.04
N ALA A 217 7.39 8.73 -4.99
CA ALA A 217 7.70 10.00 -4.35
C ALA A 217 7.86 9.84 -2.83
N LEU A 218 6.92 9.16 -2.17
CA LEU A 218 6.96 8.93 -0.73
C LEU A 218 8.09 7.97 -0.32
N ALA A 219 8.37 6.94 -1.12
CA ALA A 219 9.49 6.04 -0.87
C ALA A 219 10.83 6.78 -0.92
N ALA A 220 11.02 7.71 -1.86
CA ALA A 220 12.20 8.57 -1.90
C ALA A 220 12.35 9.39 -0.62
N GLU A 221 11.29 10.08 -0.18
CA GLU A 221 11.30 10.86 1.08
C GLU A 221 11.67 10.00 2.29
N ILE A 222 11.11 8.79 2.39
CA ILE A 222 11.39 7.87 3.51
C ILE A 222 12.85 7.37 3.47
N LEU A 223 13.37 7.09 2.28
CA LEU A 223 14.76 6.66 2.10
C LEU A 223 15.74 7.78 2.43
N ASP A 224 15.47 9.00 2.00
CA ASP A 224 16.29 10.18 2.30
C ASP A 224 16.32 10.46 3.82
N GLU A 225 15.15 10.40 4.48
CA GLU A 225 15.05 10.53 5.94
C GLU A 225 15.82 9.42 6.67
N ALA A 226 15.78 8.18 6.17
CA ALA A 226 16.52 7.07 6.75
C ALA A 226 18.03 7.24 6.58
N VAL A 227 18.50 7.67 5.40
CA VAL A 227 19.92 7.98 5.14
C VAL A 227 20.40 9.08 6.10
N LEU A 228 19.64 10.17 6.22
CA LEU A 228 19.95 11.27 7.13
C LEU A 228 20.00 10.78 8.59
N THR A 229 18.97 10.05 9.04
CA THR A 229 18.88 9.54 10.41
C THR A 229 20.03 8.60 10.75
N LEU A 230 20.40 7.71 9.83
CA LEU A 230 21.52 6.78 10.02
C LEU A 230 22.85 7.55 10.17
N GLY A 231 23.10 8.55 9.32
CA GLY A 231 24.28 9.41 9.45
C GLY A 231 24.33 10.14 10.79
N GLU A 232 23.21 10.69 11.23
CA GLU A 232 23.08 11.39 12.53
C GLU A 232 23.23 10.46 13.73
N CYS A 233 22.95 9.16 13.57
CA CYS A 233 23.23 8.14 14.58
C CYS A 233 24.71 7.69 14.61
N GLY A 234 25.57 8.28 13.76
CA GLY A 234 27.01 8.00 13.71
C GLY A 234 27.36 6.77 12.86
N HIS A 235 26.48 6.35 11.95
CA HIS A 235 26.85 5.32 10.97
C HIS A 235 27.83 5.87 9.96
N GLU A 236 29.04 5.31 9.95
CA GLU A 236 30.05 5.64 8.94
C GLU A 236 29.55 5.34 7.51
N PRO A 237 30.07 6.04 6.49
CA PRO A 237 29.76 5.77 5.09
C PRO A 237 30.00 4.31 4.70
N ASP A 238 30.90 3.62 5.40
CA ASP A 238 31.22 2.21 5.21
C ASP A 238 30.42 1.23 6.10
N SER A 239 29.39 1.68 6.79
CA SER A 239 28.46 0.77 7.45
C SER A 239 27.54 0.09 6.43
N ALA A 240 27.26 -1.20 6.64
CA ALA A 240 26.41 -1.96 5.71
C ALA A 240 25.00 -1.35 5.56
N ALA A 241 24.41 -0.87 6.67
CA ALA A 241 23.08 -0.26 6.68
C ALA A 241 23.02 1.06 5.89
N LEU A 242 23.97 1.97 6.13
CA LEU A 242 24.00 3.27 5.43
C LEU A 242 24.32 3.09 3.94
N ARG A 243 25.31 2.24 3.59
CA ARG A 243 25.60 1.93 2.17
C ARG A 243 24.41 1.36 1.44
N TRP A 244 23.71 0.40 2.06
CA TRP A 244 22.52 -0.19 1.47
C TRP A 244 21.41 0.85 1.26
N CYS A 245 21.17 1.73 2.24
CA CYS A 245 20.16 2.79 2.12
C CYS A 245 20.52 3.80 1.02
N VAL A 246 21.77 4.26 0.97
CA VAL A 246 22.26 5.21 -0.06
C VAL A 246 22.15 4.60 -1.46
N LYS A 247 22.58 3.34 -1.62
CA LYS A 247 22.40 2.61 -2.87
C LYS A 247 20.93 2.56 -3.28
N THR A 248 20.07 2.13 -2.36
CA THR A 248 18.63 1.97 -2.60
C THR A 248 17.97 3.29 -2.98
N ALA A 249 18.33 4.39 -2.31
CA ALA A 249 17.87 5.74 -2.62
C ALA A 249 18.24 6.16 -4.07
N ALA A 250 19.48 5.85 -4.50
CA ALA A 250 19.93 6.12 -5.86
C ALA A 250 19.15 5.32 -6.93
N GLU A 251 18.64 4.14 -6.59
CA GLU A 251 17.87 3.28 -7.51
C GLU A 251 16.40 3.71 -7.69
N VAL A 252 15.86 4.56 -6.80
CA VAL A 252 14.45 4.98 -6.84
C VAL A 252 14.08 5.60 -8.18
N SER A 253 14.93 6.45 -8.74
CA SER A 253 14.67 7.12 -10.02
C SER A 253 14.52 6.13 -11.17
N CYS A 254 15.38 5.10 -11.22
CA CYS A 254 15.32 4.05 -12.24
C CYS A 254 14.01 3.24 -12.14
N VAL A 255 13.62 2.85 -10.93
CA VAL A 255 12.36 2.11 -10.72
C VAL A 255 11.14 2.99 -11.04
N ARG A 256 11.20 4.28 -10.70
CA ARG A 256 10.12 5.26 -11.00
C ARG A 256 9.90 5.43 -12.50
N GLU A 257 10.99 5.43 -13.28
CA GLU A 257 10.95 5.45 -14.74
C GLU A 257 10.36 4.15 -15.30
N ALA A 258 10.84 2.99 -14.84
CA ALA A 258 10.33 1.69 -15.27
C ALA A 258 8.84 1.47 -14.91
N THR A 259 8.37 2.07 -13.81
CA THR A 259 6.96 2.08 -13.40
C THR A 259 6.06 2.90 -14.35
N GLY A 260 6.64 3.77 -15.19
CA GLY A 260 5.89 4.62 -16.10
C GLY A 260 5.14 5.74 -15.36
N THR A 261 5.81 6.43 -14.42
CA THR A 261 5.19 7.49 -13.61
C THR A 261 4.57 8.62 -14.46
N ALA A 262 5.19 8.95 -15.60
CA ALA A 262 4.65 9.93 -16.55
C ALA A 262 3.34 9.45 -17.18
N ASP A 263 3.26 8.17 -17.56
CA ASP A 263 2.03 7.56 -18.08
C ASP A 263 0.94 7.54 -17.01
N CYS A 264 1.30 7.19 -15.77
CA CYS A 264 0.38 7.22 -14.63
C CYS A 264 -0.19 8.63 -14.43
N ARG A 265 0.65 9.68 -14.49
CA ARG A 265 0.18 11.07 -14.40
C ARG A 265 -0.75 11.41 -15.57
N ALA A 266 -0.41 11.01 -16.79
CA ALA A 266 -1.26 11.23 -17.96
C ALA A 266 -2.60 10.47 -17.83
N GLU A 267 -2.61 9.27 -17.27
CA GLU A 267 -3.84 8.53 -16.97
C GLU A 267 -4.71 9.24 -15.95
N LEU A 268 -4.11 9.81 -14.91
CA LEU A 268 -4.84 10.63 -13.93
C LEU A 268 -5.41 11.90 -14.59
N VAL A 269 -4.64 12.60 -15.42
CA VAL A 269 -5.13 13.78 -16.17
C VAL A 269 -6.36 13.42 -17.01
N ARG A 270 -6.31 12.30 -17.74
CA ARG A 270 -7.45 11.81 -18.56
C ARG A 270 -8.64 11.37 -17.71
N GLY A 271 -8.39 10.89 -16.49
CA GLY A 271 -9.41 10.43 -15.55
C GLY A 271 -10.02 11.54 -14.69
N LEU A 272 -9.43 12.74 -14.66
CA LEU A 272 -10.00 13.87 -13.92
C LEU A 272 -11.36 14.25 -14.52
N PRO A 273 -12.41 14.43 -13.69
CA PRO A 273 -13.71 14.87 -14.17
C PRO A 273 -13.56 16.17 -14.99
N SER A 274 -13.90 16.13 -16.28
CA SER A 274 -13.81 17.29 -17.16
C SER A 274 -14.89 18.31 -16.77
N SER A 275 -14.49 19.57 -16.53
CA SER A 275 -15.43 20.69 -16.35
C SER A 275 -16.16 21.06 -17.65
N ALA A 276 -15.69 20.58 -18.80
CA ALA A 276 -16.34 20.75 -20.10
C ALA A 276 -17.39 19.65 -20.32
N GLY A 277 -18.61 19.88 -19.81
CA GLY A 277 -19.73 18.99 -20.08
C GLY A 277 -21.00 19.42 -19.37
N SER A 278 -21.69 20.42 -19.92
CA SER A 278 -23.15 20.56 -19.80
C SER A 278 -23.80 19.27 -20.32
N GLY A 279 -23.87 18.26 -19.44
CA GLY A 279 -24.19 16.91 -19.84
C GLY A 279 -24.21 15.91 -18.69
N GLY A 280 -24.48 16.37 -17.46
CA GLY A 280 -24.72 15.53 -16.28
C GLY A 280 -25.89 14.53 -16.44
N GLY A 281 -26.58 14.53 -17.58
CA GLY A 281 -27.63 13.56 -17.91
C GLY A 281 -27.16 12.25 -18.55
N ARG A 282 -25.94 12.15 -19.12
CA ARG A 282 -25.56 10.95 -19.92
C ARG A 282 -24.89 9.83 -19.12
N VAL A 283 -24.15 10.13 -18.05
CA VAL A 283 -23.60 9.08 -17.16
C VAL A 283 -24.72 8.42 -16.34
N ALA A 284 -25.73 9.21 -15.93
CA ALA A 284 -26.95 8.67 -15.34
C ALA A 284 -27.80 7.87 -16.35
N ALA A 285 -27.84 8.26 -17.63
CA ALA A 285 -28.56 7.52 -18.68
C ALA A 285 -27.90 6.19 -19.05
N HIS A 286 -26.57 6.09 -19.05
CA HIS A 286 -25.87 4.81 -19.24
C HIS A 286 -26.07 3.88 -18.02
N LEU A 287 -26.12 4.44 -16.81
CA LEU A 287 -26.49 3.71 -15.59
C LEU A 287 -27.95 3.24 -15.56
N ALA A 288 -28.87 3.96 -16.22
CA ALA A 288 -30.26 3.57 -16.37
C ALA A 288 -30.47 2.55 -17.51
N ALA A 289 -29.66 2.59 -18.57
CA ALA A 289 -29.65 1.59 -19.64
C ALA A 289 -29.06 0.25 -19.16
N ALA A 290 -27.95 0.28 -18.42
CA ALA A 290 -27.36 -0.91 -17.80
C ALA A 290 -28.27 -1.56 -16.73
N ARG A 291 -29.22 -0.82 -16.16
CA ARG A 291 -30.27 -1.36 -15.28
C ARG A 291 -31.40 -2.08 -16.01
N ARG A 292 -31.59 -1.84 -17.30
CA ARG A 292 -32.65 -2.49 -18.10
C ARG A 292 -32.19 -3.73 -18.86
N ASP A 293 -30.89 -3.87 -19.10
CA ASP A 293 -30.30 -5.11 -19.64
C ASP A 293 -29.95 -6.16 -18.57
N ALA A 294 -30.06 -5.81 -17.28
CA ALA A 294 -29.80 -6.74 -16.17
C ALA A 294 -30.97 -7.71 -15.86
N ASP A 295 -32.09 -7.61 -16.59
CA ASP A 295 -33.19 -8.58 -16.52
C ASP A 295 -32.98 -9.80 -17.45
N ALA A 296 -31.83 -9.89 -18.12
CA ALA A 296 -31.40 -11.10 -18.83
C ALA A 296 -30.08 -11.63 -18.24
N GLY A 297 -30.15 -12.23 -17.04
CA GLY A 297 -29.10 -13.09 -16.50
C GLY A 297 -28.00 -12.40 -15.68
N GLY A 298 -28.21 -12.30 -14.37
CA GLY A 298 -27.21 -12.63 -13.34
C GLY A 298 -25.88 -11.85 -13.26
N ALA A 299 -25.71 -10.71 -13.92
CA ALA A 299 -24.48 -9.92 -13.80
C ALA A 299 -24.56 -8.92 -12.63
N VAL A 300 -23.74 -9.13 -11.59
CA VAL A 300 -23.55 -8.15 -10.50
C VAL A 300 -23.14 -6.81 -11.10
N PRO A 301 -23.81 -5.69 -10.79
CA PRO A 301 -23.48 -4.40 -11.36
C PRO A 301 -22.03 -4.01 -11.05
N PRO A 302 -21.31 -3.36 -11.99
CA PRO A 302 -19.92 -2.98 -11.78
C PRO A 302 -19.80 -2.05 -10.57
N VAL A 303 -18.97 -2.43 -9.60
CA VAL A 303 -18.74 -1.64 -8.39
C VAL A 303 -18.07 -0.31 -8.76
N ASN A 304 -18.76 0.80 -8.51
CA ASN A 304 -18.16 2.13 -8.62
C ASN A 304 -17.28 2.40 -7.38
N TRP A 305 -16.04 1.92 -7.45
CA TRP A 305 -15.05 2.05 -6.38
C TRP A 305 -14.74 3.52 -6.04
N GLU A 306 -14.77 4.41 -7.03
CA GLU A 306 -14.48 5.83 -6.84
C GLU A 306 -15.57 6.46 -5.97
N ALA A 307 -16.84 6.21 -6.27
CA ALA A 307 -17.96 6.62 -5.43
C ALA A 307 -17.91 5.96 -4.04
N GLU A 308 -17.42 4.73 -3.92
CA GLU A 308 -17.23 4.09 -2.61
C GLU A 308 -16.13 4.79 -1.78
N LEU A 309 -14.96 5.01 -2.36
CA LEU A 309 -13.83 5.68 -1.70
C LEU A 309 -14.17 7.12 -1.33
N HIS A 310 -14.85 7.84 -2.22
CA HIS A 310 -15.36 9.18 -1.96
C HIS A 310 -16.37 9.21 -0.80
N ARG A 311 -17.29 8.23 -0.72
CA ARG A 311 -18.21 8.10 0.42
C ARG A 311 -17.50 7.86 1.74
N VAL A 312 -16.35 7.18 1.74
CA VAL A 312 -15.54 6.99 2.95
C VAL A 312 -14.99 8.33 3.47
N LEU A 313 -14.54 9.21 2.57
CA LEU A 313 -14.09 10.55 2.94
C LEU A 313 -15.26 11.40 3.47
N ASP A 314 -16.42 11.35 2.81
CA ASP A 314 -17.64 12.05 3.26
C ASP A 314 -18.06 11.60 4.68
N ALA A 315 -18.01 10.29 4.93
CA ALA A 315 -18.28 9.72 6.26
C ALA A 315 -17.21 10.11 7.30
N ALA A 316 -15.95 10.30 6.90
CA ALA A 316 -14.91 10.74 7.83
C ALA A 316 -15.05 12.22 8.22
N ALA A 317 -15.50 13.07 7.29
CA ALA A 317 -15.71 14.50 7.54
C ALA A 317 -16.92 14.78 8.46
N THR A 318 -17.93 13.91 8.45
CA THR A 318 -19.18 14.06 9.23
C THR A 318 -19.07 13.54 10.67
N ARG A 319 -18.17 12.59 10.96
CA ARG A 319 -17.96 12.06 12.32
C ARG A 319 -17.45 13.09 13.35
N GLY A 320 -17.01 14.27 12.92
CA GLY A 320 -16.54 15.34 13.79
C GLY A 320 -17.64 16.24 14.39
N ASP A 321 -18.90 16.10 13.95
CA ASP A 321 -19.99 17.01 14.34
C ASP A 321 -20.72 16.56 15.62
N SER A 322 -20.49 15.33 16.08
CA SER A 322 -21.09 14.77 17.28
C SER A 322 -20.20 14.96 18.52
N GLY A 323 -20.25 16.15 19.13
CA GLY A 323 -20.00 16.36 20.56
C GLY A 323 -18.54 16.54 21.04
N GLY A 324 -18.12 17.81 21.17
CA GLY A 324 -17.59 18.36 22.43
C GLY A 324 -16.27 17.87 23.07
N ALA A 325 -15.53 16.90 22.52
CA ALA A 325 -14.25 16.48 23.11
C ALA A 325 -13.05 16.76 22.17
N ALA A 326 -12.07 17.51 22.68
CA ALA A 326 -10.79 17.81 22.02
C ALA A 326 -9.84 16.58 22.00
N GLY A 327 -10.30 15.46 21.45
CA GLY A 327 -9.50 14.24 21.27
C GLY A 327 -8.97 14.08 19.83
N PRO A 328 -8.15 13.04 19.56
CA PRO A 328 -7.53 12.76 18.25
C PRO A 328 -8.55 12.55 17.11
N VAL A 329 -9.78 12.18 17.46
CA VAL A 329 -10.92 12.09 16.53
C VAL A 329 -11.27 13.46 15.90
N SER A 330 -11.06 14.56 16.63
CA SER A 330 -11.32 15.94 16.15
C SER A 330 -10.30 16.40 15.09
N GLY A 331 -9.02 16.05 15.25
CA GLY A 331 -7.97 16.40 14.29
C GLY A 331 -8.15 15.68 12.95
N GLN A 332 -8.50 14.39 13.01
CA GLN A 332 -8.80 13.61 11.82
C GLN A 332 -10.04 14.10 11.07
N ALA A 333 -11.11 14.48 11.78
CA ALA A 333 -12.32 15.02 11.14
C ALA A 333 -12.02 16.35 10.44
N ARG A 334 -11.25 17.25 11.07
CA ARG A 334 -10.81 18.51 10.44
C ARG A 334 -9.93 18.26 9.20
N ALA A 335 -9.00 17.30 9.28
CA ALA A 335 -8.21 16.89 8.12
C ALA A 335 -9.11 16.39 6.98
N ALA A 336 -10.08 15.53 7.29
CA ALA A 336 -11.04 15.01 6.31
C ALA A 336 -11.90 16.12 5.70
N GLN A 337 -12.31 17.13 6.47
CA GLN A 337 -13.05 18.30 5.95
C GLN A 337 -12.20 19.14 4.99
N ARG A 338 -10.90 19.34 5.28
CA ARG A 338 -9.99 20.03 4.36
C ARG A 338 -9.81 19.26 3.05
N LEU A 339 -9.64 17.95 3.14
CA LEU A 339 -9.50 17.06 1.98
C LEU A 339 -10.80 16.95 1.18
N LEU A 340 -11.96 17.05 1.83
CA LEU A 340 -13.25 17.15 1.18
C LEU A 340 -13.40 18.45 0.39
N ALA A 341 -12.95 19.58 0.94
CA ALA A 341 -12.93 20.85 0.22
C ALA A 341 -12.00 20.78 -1.00
N GLU A 342 -10.83 20.16 -0.85
CA GLU A 342 -9.90 19.91 -1.96
C GLU A 342 -10.53 19.04 -3.05
N ARG A 343 -11.22 17.94 -2.69
CA ARG A 343 -11.96 17.11 -3.65
C ARG A 343 -12.97 17.96 -4.44
N ARG A 344 -13.73 18.83 -3.77
CA ARG A 344 -14.71 19.70 -4.42
C ARG A 344 -14.05 20.66 -5.41
N LEU A 345 -12.86 21.18 -5.11
CA LEU A 345 -12.10 22.02 -6.04
C LEU A 345 -11.62 21.25 -7.27
N LEU A 346 -11.12 20.02 -7.10
CA LEU A 346 -10.57 19.23 -8.21
C LEU A 346 -11.65 18.59 -9.10
N THR A 347 -12.84 18.35 -8.56
CA THR A 347 -13.95 17.67 -9.26
C THR A 347 -15.12 18.59 -9.60
N GLY A 348 -15.08 19.84 -9.12
CA GLY A 348 -16.14 20.83 -9.30
C GLY A 348 -15.99 21.70 -10.56
N PRO A 349 -17.00 22.54 -10.84
CA PRO A 349 -17.00 23.45 -12.00
C PRO A 349 -15.87 24.50 -11.92
N ASP A 350 -15.41 24.85 -10.72
CA ASP A 350 -14.35 25.83 -10.46
C ASP A 350 -12.93 25.28 -10.71
N ARG A 351 -12.79 24.13 -11.36
CA ARG A 351 -11.48 23.52 -11.71
C ARG A 351 -10.57 24.46 -12.52
N THR A 352 -11.13 25.49 -13.16
CA THR A 352 -10.38 26.54 -13.89
C THR A 352 -9.37 27.29 -13.02
N VAL A 353 -9.50 27.23 -11.69
CA VAL A 353 -8.54 27.79 -10.73
C VAL A 353 -7.22 27.01 -10.68
N VAL A 354 -7.22 25.72 -11.05
CA VAL A 354 -6.00 24.90 -11.07
C VAL A 354 -5.24 25.15 -12.37
N ARG A 355 -4.15 25.92 -12.29
CA ARG A 355 -3.40 26.44 -13.45
C ARG A 355 -2.68 25.37 -14.28
N SER A 356 -2.55 24.14 -13.79
CA SER A 356 -1.85 23.04 -14.47
C SER A 356 -2.55 21.70 -14.24
N GLU A 357 -2.86 20.98 -15.31
CA GLU A 357 -3.47 19.64 -15.23
C GLU A 357 -2.55 18.62 -14.56
N ALA A 358 -1.24 18.76 -14.71
CA ALA A 358 -0.27 17.91 -14.03
C ALA A 358 -0.34 18.06 -12.51
N VAL A 359 -0.46 19.30 -12.02
CA VAL A 359 -0.64 19.59 -10.60
C VAL A 359 -1.98 19.06 -10.10
N ALA A 360 -3.06 19.20 -10.89
CA ALA A 360 -4.37 18.64 -10.54
C ALA A 360 -4.30 17.10 -10.38
N ALA A 361 -3.60 16.43 -11.30
CA ALA A 361 -3.44 14.97 -11.26
C ALA A 361 -2.66 14.50 -10.03
N GLU A 362 -1.58 15.20 -9.65
CA GLU A 362 -0.82 14.88 -8.44
C GLU A 362 -1.64 15.07 -7.16
N ARG A 363 -2.38 16.18 -7.07
CA ARG A 363 -3.29 16.44 -5.95
C ARG A 363 -4.40 15.39 -5.88
N TYR A 364 -4.93 14.97 -7.03
CA TYR A 364 -5.95 13.93 -7.11
C TYR A 364 -5.40 12.55 -6.70
N ALA A 365 -4.17 12.22 -7.10
CA ALA A 365 -3.50 11.00 -6.65
C ALA A 365 -3.39 10.96 -5.12
N GLN A 366 -3.01 12.07 -4.49
CA GLN A 366 -2.94 12.18 -3.03
C GLN A 366 -4.32 12.03 -2.37
N LEU A 367 -5.39 12.57 -2.97
CA LEU A 367 -6.76 12.37 -2.49
C LEU A 367 -7.20 10.90 -2.58
N ILE A 368 -6.87 10.20 -3.67
CA ILE A 368 -7.14 8.77 -3.81
C ILE A 368 -6.44 8.01 -2.68
N THR A 369 -5.17 8.30 -2.40
CA THR A 369 -4.40 7.71 -1.28
C THR A 369 -5.12 7.91 0.06
N VAL A 370 -5.59 9.13 0.35
CA VAL A 370 -6.35 9.44 1.57
C VAL A 370 -7.61 8.58 1.67
N CYS A 371 -8.37 8.47 0.57
CA CYS A 371 -9.59 7.68 0.58
C CYS A 371 -9.29 6.20 0.83
N VAL A 372 -8.21 5.67 0.24
CA VAL A 372 -7.73 4.31 0.49
C VAL A 372 -7.35 4.11 1.96
N VAL A 373 -6.58 5.03 2.56
CA VAL A 373 -6.20 4.99 3.99
C VAL A 373 -7.43 4.88 4.88
N LEU A 374 -8.43 5.73 4.65
CA LEU A 374 -9.67 5.72 5.42
C LEU A 374 -10.48 4.44 5.20
N ALA A 375 -10.49 3.90 3.98
CA ALA A 375 -11.22 2.69 3.63
C ALA A 375 -10.58 1.45 4.27
N VAL A 376 -9.25 1.33 4.20
CA VAL A 376 -8.49 0.27 4.87
C VAL A 376 -8.72 0.30 6.38
N ARG A 377 -8.69 1.47 7.01
CA ARG A 377 -9.00 1.61 8.44
C ARG A 377 -10.42 1.16 8.76
N ARG A 378 -11.41 1.65 8.02
CA ARG A 378 -12.84 1.30 8.21
C ARG A 378 -13.01 -0.22 8.18
N ASP A 379 -12.35 -0.87 7.24
CA ASP A 379 -12.48 -2.29 7.03
C ASP A 379 -11.71 -3.13 8.04
N ALA A 380 -10.55 -2.66 8.50
CA ALA A 380 -9.83 -3.30 9.62
C ALA A 380 -10.68 -3.34 10.89
N VAL A 381 -11.52 -2.32 11.13
CA VAL A 381 -12.51 -2.32 12.23
C VAL A 381 -13.63 -3.33 11.98
N ARG A 382 -14.09 -3.47 10.72
CA ARG A 382 -15.29 -4.24 10.38
C ARG A 382 -15.05 -5.74 10.19
N TYR A 383 -13.97 -6.10 9.50
CA TYR A 383 -13.69 -7.48 9.08
C TYR A 383 -12.58 -8.14 9.90
N GLY A 384 -12.06 -7.44 10.91
CA GLY A 384 -10.87 -7.85 11.64
C GLY A 384 -9.58 -7.59 10.84
N GLY A 385 -8.45 -7.64 11.54
CA GLY A 385 -7.14 -7.31 11.00
C GLY A 385 -6.18 -6.90 12.11
N SER A 386 -5.12 -6.20 11.75
CA SER A 386 -4.18 -5.65 12.74
C SER A 386 -4.89 -4.65 13.67
N ARG A 387 -4.71 -4.83 14.98
CA ARG A 387 -5.21 -3.88 16.00
C ARG A 387 -4.71 -2.46 15.76
N PHE A 388 -3.51 -2.32 15.21
CA PHE A 388 -2.94 -1.03 14.83
C PHE A 388 -3.71 -0.38 13.68
N LEU A 389 -4.08 -1.16 12.65
CA LEU A 389 -4.86 -0.61 11.53
C LEU A 389 -6.26 -0.18 11.98
N ALA A 390 -6.86 -0.90 12.92
CA ALA A 390 -8.16 -0.57 13.49
C ALA A 390 -8.15 0.67 14.41
N SER A 391 -7.04 0.94 15.12
CA SER A 391 -6.97 2.04 16.11
C SER A 391 -7.15 3.43 15.48
N GLY A 392 -6.75 3.60 14.22
CA GLY A 392 -6.91 4.85 13.46
C GLY A 392 -5.84 5.92 13.74
N VAL A 393 -4.89 5.70 14.64
CA VAL A 393 -3.80 6.65 14.93
C VAL A 393 -2.91 6.89 13.70
N TRP A 394 -2.60 5.82 12.96
CA TRP A 394 -1.86 5.89 11.71
C TRP A 394 -2.62 6.65 10.62
N ALA A 395 -3.94 6.45 10.54
CA ALA A 395 -4.78 7.12 9.55
C ALA A 395 -4.87 8.63 9.84
N ALA A 396 -4.95 9.03 11.11
CA ALA A 396 -4.90 10.43 11.50
C ALA A 396 -3.58 11.09 11.08
N LEU A 397 -2.45 10.43 11.35
CA LEU A 397 -1.12 10.94 10.99
C LEU A 397 -0.93 11.00 9.45
N ALA A 398 -1.36 9.96 8.72
CA ALA A 398 -1.32 9.94 7.26
C ALA A 398 -2.20 11.06 6.64
N LEU A 399 -3.37 11.34 7.21
CA LEU A 399 -4.22 12.45 6.77
C LEU A 399 -3.56 13.81 7.05
N ALA A 400 -2.94 14.00 8.22
CA ALA A 400 -2.19 15.20 8.54
C ALA A 400 -1.07 15.48 7.52
N ARG A 401 -0.32 14.41 7.19
CA ARG A 401 0.74 14.44 6.18
C ARG A 401 0.20 14.74 4.78
N ALA A 402 -0.95 14.18 4.41
CA ALA A 402 -1.61 14.49 3.15
C ALA A 402 -2.04 15.97 3.06
N VAL A 403 -2.61 16.54 4.13
CA VAL A 403 -2.95 17.97 4.20
C VAL A 403 -1.70 18.83 3.98
N GLN A 404 -0.59 18.50 4.65
CA GLN A 404 0.68 19.20 4.49
C GLN A 404 1.21 19.14 3.05
N ARG A 405 1.23 17.95 2.43
CA ARG A 405 1.70 17.76 1.05
C ARG A 405 0.86 18.48 0.02
N LEU A 406 -0.43 18.63 0.29
CA LEU A 406 -1.35 19.40 -0.56
C LEU A 406 -1.21 20.91 -0.34
N GLY A 407 -0.33 21.37 0.55
CA GLY A 407 -0.17 22.79 0.88
C GLY A 407 -1.41 23.39 1.54
N LEU A 408 -2.25 22.55 2.15
CA LEU A 408 -3.45 22.99 2.85
C LEU A 408 -3.09 23.46 4.26
N PRO A 409 -3.88 24.37 4.87
CA PRO A 409 -3.62 24.83 6.23
C PRO A 409 -3.50 23.65 7.21
N PRO A 410 -2.47 23.63 8.08
CA PRO A 410 -2.26 22.54 9.02
C PRO A 410 -3.45 22.40 9.97
N VAL A 411 -3.69 21.18 10.43
CA VAL A 411 -4.82 20.83 11.29
C VAL A 411 -4.32 20.19 12.58
N GLY A 412 -4.93 20.55 13.72
CA GLY A 412 -4.67 19.97 15.04
C GLY A 412 -3.25 20.16 15.59
N PRO A 413 -3.02 19.71 16.84
CA PRO A 413 -1.91 18.84 17.18
C PRO A 413 -2.29 17.37 16.96
N PHE A 414 -1.31 16.51 16.66
CA PHE A 414 -1.49 15.07 16.43
C PHE A 414 -0.63 14.22 17.39
N ASP A 415 -0.27 14.75 18.56
CA ASP A 415 0.73 14.17 19.45
C ASP A 415 0.34 12.78 19.95
N GLU A 416 -0.92 12.55 20.32
CA GLU A 416 -1.41 11.23 20.72
C GLU A 416 -1.36 10.21 19.57
N ALA A 417 -1.73 10.65 18.37
CA ALA A 417 -1.67 9.80 17.19
C ALA A 417 -0.20 9.46 16.86
N GLN A 418 0.70 10.43 16.98
CA GLN A 418 2.13 10.24 16.79
C GLN A 418 2.69 9.25 17.81
N ALA A 419 2.43 9.44 19.11
CA ALA A 419 2.87 8.54 20.17
C ALA A 419 2.36 7.10 19.97
N GLY A 420 1.11 6.94 19.52
CA GLY A 420 0.55 5.63 19.18
C GLY A 420 1.25 4.94 17.99
N VAL A 421 1.72 5.72 17.02
CA VAL A 421 2.50 5.23 15.87
C VAL A 421 3.94 4.90 16.27
N GLU A 422 4.58 5.73 17.10
CA GLU A 422 5.91 5.46 17.69
C GLU A 422 5.89 4.14 18.48
N ALA A 423 4.88 3.93 19.32
CA ALA A 423 4.74 2.70 20.10
C ALA A 423 4.59 1.44 19.23
N GLU A 424 3.91 1.54 18.08
CA GLU A 424 3.79 0.42 17.14
C GLU A 424 5.13 0.16 16.41
N LEU A 425 5.85 1.20 15.99
CA LEU A 425 7.18 1.07 15.39
C LEU A 425 8.13 0.32 16.33
N ASP A 426 8.23 0.78 17.58
CA ASP A 426 9.07 0.16 18.60
C ASP A 426 8.68 -1.30 18.86
N LYS A 427 7.38 -1.60 18.82
CA LYS A 427 6.88 -2.96 18.97
C LYS A 427 7.30 -3.84 17.78
N ARG A 428 7.21 -3.34 16.55
CA ARG A 428 7.60 -4.09 15.35
C ARG A 428 9.10 -4.36 15.33
N ASP A 429 9.91 -3.37 15.69
CA ASP A 429 11.36 -3.53 15.84
C ASP A 429 11.69 -4.64 16.84
N ARG A 430 11.12 -4.58 18.06
CA ARG A 430 11.32 -5.63 19.09
C ARG A 430 10.88 -7.02 18.66
N LEU A 431 9.84 -7.12 17.84
CA LEU A 431 9.31 -8.41 17.36
C LEU A 431 10.01 -8.92 16.10
N GLY A 432 10.94 -8.15 15.52
CA GLY A 432 11.52 -8.44 14.21
C GLY A 432 10.43 -8.53 13.15
N ALA A 433 9.48 -7.60 13.15
CA ALA A 433 8.38 -7.57 12.20
C ALA A 433 8.60 -6.49 11.12
N ASP A 434 8.12 -6.76 9.90
CA ASP A 434 8.17 -5.81 8.80
C ASP A 434 7.31 -4.56 9.09
N SER A 435 7.66 -3.45 8.45
CA SER A 435 6.92 -2.18 8.50
C SER A 435 5.77 -2.16 7.47
N ASP A 436 5.35 -3.34 6.99
CA ASP A 436 4.31 -3.51 5.98
C ASP A 436 2.88 -3.48 6.59
N LEU A 437 1.86 -3.66 5.74
CA LEU A 437 0.46 -3.70 6.19
C LEU A 437 0.16 -4.87 7.17
N HIS A 438 0.95 -5.95 7.08
CA HIS A 438 0.67 -7.23 7.74
C HIS A 438 1.53 -7.49 8.98
N ALA A 439 2.56 -6.66 9.22
CA ALA A 439 3.59 -6.86 10.24
C ALA A 439 4.22 -8.26 10.17
N THR A 440 4.56 -8.72 8.95
CA THR A 440 5.08 -10.07 8.75
C THR A 440 6.41 -10.25 9.48
N ARG A 441 6.58 -11.37 10.19
CA ARG A 441 7.82 -11.66 10.92
C ARG A 441 8.99 -11.90 9.97
N ILE A 442 10.11 -11.26 10.28
CA ILE A 442 11.42 -11.35 9.63
C ILE A 442 12.25 -12.38 10.42
N LEU A 443 13.14 -13.11 9.72
CA LEU A 443 13.91 -14.20 10.34
C LEU A 443 15.28 -13.78 10.90
N TRP A 444 15.68 -12.52 10.70
CA TRP A 444 16.99 -11.97 11.06
C TRP A 444 16.88 -10.66 11.83
#